data_AF-A0A7X9AKE1-F1
#
_entry.id   AF-A0A7X9AKE1-F1
#
_cell.length_a   1.000
_cell.length_b   1.000
_cell.length_c   1.000
_cell.angle_alpha   90.00
_cell.angle_beta   90.00
_cell.angle_gamma   90.00
#
_symmetry.space_group_name_H-M   'P 1'
#
loop_
_entity.id
_entity.type
_entity.pdbx_description
1 polymer ?
#
loop_
_entity_poly.entity_id
_entity_poly.type
_entity_poly.pdbx_seq_one_letter_code
_entity_poly.pdbx_strand_id
1 'polypeptide(L)' 'MTNNDIMKDDGIIIAEHGAADVLPETCGRFRVTDCRGYGDTIITIYEGR' A
#
# COMPACT_ATOMS: atom_id res chain seq x y z
N MET A 1 10.80 11.88 -23.73
CA MET A 1 10.50 10.69 -22.90
C MET A 1 9.42 11.09 -21.92
N THR A 2 8.26 10.47 -21.96
CA THR A 2 7.16 10.78 -21.03
C THR A 2 7.43 10.12 -19.68
N ASN A 3 7.42 10.92 -18.61
CA ASN A 3 7.57 10.47 -17.24
C ASN A 3 6.28 9.76 -16.79
N ASN A 4 6.11 8.51 -17.20
CA ASN A 4 4.94 7.68 -16.90
C ASN A 4 5.05 7.01 -15.52
N ASP A 5 5.75 7.65 -14.59
CA ASP A 5 5.76 7.19 -13.20
C ASP A 5 4.45 7.64 -12.52
N ILE A 6 3.58 6.65 -12.32
CA ILE A 6 2.32 6.79 -11.61
C ILE A 6 2.51 6.77 -10.08
N MET A 7 3.66 6.29 -9.60
CA MET A 7 3.97 6.14 -8.19
C MET A 7 4.79 7.34 -7.73
N LYS A 8 4.17 8.49 -7.45
CA LYS A 8 4.89 9.69 -6.98
C LYS A 8 5.63 9.47 -5.66
N ASP A 9 6.69 10.23 -5.42
CA ASP A 9 7.53 10.12 -4.22
C ASP A 9 6.72 10.33 -2.93
N ASP A 10 5.73 11.23 -2.98
CA ASP A 10 4.78 11.55 -1.92
C ASP A 10 3.43 10.80 -2.04
N GLY A 11 3.39 9.77 -2.90
CA GLY A 11 2.20 8.96 -3.10
C GLY A 11 1.83 8.12 -1.89
N ILE A 12 0.56 7.70 -1.84
CA ILE A 12 0.04 6.75 -0.87
C ILE A 12 -0.53 5.56 -1.64
N ILE A 13 -0.18 4.34 -1.23
CA ILE A 13 -0.80 3.12 -1.72
C ILE A 13 -1.83 2.67 -0.68
N ILE A 14 -3.06 2.45 -1.12
CA ILE A 14 -4.11 1.83 -0.31
C ILE A 14 -4.45 0.49 -0.96
N ALA A 15 -4.15 -0.60 -0.25
CA ALA A 15 -4.46 -1.95 -0.68
C ALA A 15 -5.63 -2.49 0.13
N GLU A 16 -6.73 -2.81 -0.55
CA GLU A 16 -7.83 -3.59 -0.02
C GLU A 16 -7.60 -5.07 -0.34
N HIS A 17 -7.63 -5.94 0.66
CA HIS A 17 -7.43 -7.37 0.49
C HIS A 17 -8.21 -8.18 1.52
N GLY A 18 -8.30 -9.50 1.33
CA GLY A 18 -8.96 -10.38 2.28
C GLY A 18 -8.13 -10.56 3.55
N ALA A 19 -8.79 -10.90 4.67
CA ALA A 19 -8.14 -11.18 5.95
C ALA A 19 -7.17 -12.38 5.92
N ALA A 20 -7.31 -13.27 4.93
CA ALA A 20 -6.40 -14.37 4.69
C ALA A 20 -5.18 -13.98 3.83
N ASP A 21 -5.24 -12.85 3.13
CA ASP A 21 -4.15 -12.37 2.29
C ASP A 21 -3.09 -11.67 3.15
N VAL A 22 -1.83 -12.07 2.98
CA VAL A 22 -0.69 -11.43 3.63
C VAL A 22 0.04 -10.58 2.60
N LEU A 23 0.04 -9.26 2.82
CA LEU A 23 0.79 -8.33 1.99
C LEU A 23 2.20 -8.08 2.56
N PRO A 24 3.18 -7.77 1.71
CA PRO A 24 4.54 -7.47 2.17
C PRO A 24 4.59 -6.16 2.95
N GLU A 25 5.55 -6.03 3.88
CA GLU A 25 5.77 -4.78 4.64
C GLU A 25 6.25 -3.61 3.78
N THR A 26 6.77 -3.90 2.58
CA THR A 26 7.30 -2.91 1.63
C THR A 26 6.81 -3.18 0.22
N CYS A 27 6.47 -2.12 -0.50
CA CYS A 27 6.20 -2.13 -1.94
C CYS A 27 7.13 -1.11 -2.62
N GLY A 28 8.26 -1.56 -3.16
CA GLY A 28 9.30 -0.65 -3.66
C GLY A 28 9.82 0.27 -2.54
N ARG A 29 9.66 1.59 -2.71
CA ARG A 29 10.04 2.63 -1.74
C ARG A 29 8.97 2.92 -0.68
N PHE A 30 7.78 2.36 -0.82
CA PHE A 30 6.68 2.59 0.10
C PHE A 30 6.70 1.53 1.20
N ARG A 31 6.42 1.93 2.43
CA ARG A 31 6.39 1.04 3.60
C ARG A 31 5.03 1.11 4.28
N VAL A 32 4.57 -0.01 4.82
CA VAL A 32 3.33 -0.03 5.61
C VAL A 32 3.44 0.96 6.76
N THR A 33 2.47 1.86 6.86
CA THR A 33 2.31 2.80 7.97
C THR A 33 1.06 2.51 8.79
N ASP A 34 0.08 1.84 8.20
CA ASP A 34 -1.16 1.45 8.87
C ASP A 34 -1.76 0.17 8.25
N CYS A 35 -2.46 -0.60 9.07
CA CYS A 35 -3.16 -1.81 8.67
C CYS A 35 -4.38 -2.00 9.58
N ARG A 36 -5.59 -2.01 8.99
CA ARG A 36 -6.85 -2.06 9.75
C ARG A 36 -7.81 -3.09 9.14
N GLY A 37 -8.45 -3.87 10.00
CA GLY A 37 -9.43 -4.88 9.59
C GLY A 37 -10.88 -4.46 9.81
N TYR A 38 -11.74 -4.88 8.89
CA TYR A 38 -13.19 -4.65 8.85
C TYR A 38 -13.90 -5.93 8.38
N GLY A 39 -14.16 -6.86 9.30
CA GLY A 39 -14.65 -8.20 8.95
C GLY A 39 -13.59 -8.97 8.16
N ASP A 40 -13.97 -9.48 6.98
CA ASP A 40 -13.05 -10.20 6.09
C ASP A 40 -12.19 -9.27 5.21
N THR A 41 -12.40 -7.95 5.29
CA THR A 41 -11.65 -6.96 4.51
C THR A 41 -10.57 -6.30 5.36
N ILE A 42 -9.35 -6.20 4.83
CA ILE A 42 -8.24 -5.46 5.42
C ILE A 42 -7.86 -4.30 4.50
N ILE A 43 -7.62 -3.14 5.09
CA ILE A 43 -7.03 -1.98 4.42
C ILE A 43 -5.59 -1.82 4.92
N THR A 44 -4.63 -1.98 4.02
CA THR A 44 -3.21 -1.74 4.29
C THR A 44 -2.76 -0.47 3.57
N ILE A 45 -2.16 0.46 4.31
CA ILE A 45 -1.72 1.77 3.82
C ILE A 45 -0.19 1.78 3.77
N TYR A 46 0.36 2.17 2.61
CA TYR A 46 1.79 2.39 2.42
C TYR A 46 2.06 3.85 2.08
N GLU A 47 3.09 4.43 2.70
CA GLU A 47 3.56 5.79 2.43
C GLU A 47 5.03 5.77 1.97
N GLY A 48 5.37 6.68 1.05
CA GLY A 48 6.73 6.87 0.57
C GLY A 48 7.61 7.53 1.64
N ARG A 49 8.87 7.13 1.72
CA ARG A 49 9.91 7.79 2.52
C ARG A 49 11.11 8.16 1.65
#